data_AF-A0AA88TEJ5-F1
#
_entry.id   AF-A0AA88TEJ5-F1
#
_cell.length_a   1.000
_cell.length_b   1.000
_cell.length_c   1.000
_cell.angle_alpha   90.00
_cell.angle_beta   90.00
_cell.angle_gamma   90.00
#
_symmetry.space_group_name_H-M   'P 1'
#
loop_
_entity.id
_entity.type
_entity.pdbx_description
1 polymer ?
#
loop_
_entity_poly.entity_id
_entity_poly.type
_entity_poly.pdbx_seq_one_letter_code
_entity_poly.pdbx_strand_id
1 'polypeptide(L)'
;MKRDLLKTGDLSLTLKYPTDWDRKTFTCSVYSREGNVLMKKDVKLQVKVCQVEVEEGVESVQLPFKTTGDLPEDAKVWWTREQPEPQLTVHFYQNGSDQPEKQYECYKGRTEMKNDLLKTGDLSLTLKNPTVRDTGTYDCEVIISEGNVLRKKTVIFKVKVDIRNRSSSTDPTPLMAEQSV
;
A
#
# COMPACT_ATOMS: atom_id res chain seq x y z
N MET A 1 -23.87 -10.32 -15.76
CA MET A 1 -24.99 -9.35 -15.87
C MET A 1 -26.30 -10.12 -15.79
N LYS A 2 -27.21 -9.80 -14.84
CA LYS A 2 -28.51 -10.48 -14.74
C LYS A 2 -29.42 -10.04 -15.91
N ARG A 3 -30.17 -10.96 -16.51
CA ARG A 3 -30.88 -10.76 -17.79
C ARG A 3 -32.17 -9.92 -17.73
N ASP A 4 -32.59 -9.41 -16.56
CA ASP A 4 -33.88 -8.70 -16.39
C ASP A 4 -33.78 -7.34 -15.62
N LEU A 5 -32.66 -6.63 -15.71
CA LEU A 5 -32.42 -5.37 -14.95
C LEU A 5 -33.51 -4.29 -15.15
N LEU A 6 -34.12 -4.23 -16.35
CA LEU A 6 -35.16 -3.25 -16.68
C LEU A 6 -36.55 -3.60 -16.12
N LYS A 7 -36.79 -4.87 -15.72
CA LYS A 7 -38.06 -5.28 -15.09
C LYS A 7 -38.07 -5.04 -13.59
N THR A 8 -36.91 -5.16 -12.95
CA THR A 8 -36.76 -4.97 -11.50
C THR A 8 -36.46 -3.52 -11.11
N GLY A 9 -36.01 -2.69 -12.06
CA GLY A 9 -35.67 -1.28 -11.84
C GLY A 9 -34.37 -1.07 -11.04
N ASP A 10 -33.71 -2.15 -10.64
CA ASP A 10 -32.43 -2.09 -9.93
C ASP A 10 -31.27 -2.04 -10.93
N LEU A 11 -30.68 -0.85 -11.05
CA LEU A 11 -29.52 -0.56 -11.91
C LEU A 11 -28.24 -0.35 -11.08
N SER A 12 -28.22 -0.85 -9.84
CA SER A 12 -27.12 -0.66 -8.92
C SER A 12 -25.85 -1.35 -9.41
N LEU A 13 -24.71 -0.65 -9.26
CA LEU A 13 -23.38 -1.20 -9.46
C LEU A 13 -22.75 -1.45 -8.08
N THR A 14 -22.25 -2.66 -7.86
CA THR A 14 -21.44 -2.98 -6.68
C THR A 14 -19.97 -3.05 -7.06
N LEU A 15 -19.18 -2.11 -6.54
CA LEU A 15 -17.73 -2.15 -6.64
C LEU A 15 -17.18 -2.92 -5.44
N LYS A 16 -16.38 -3.95 -5.69
CA LYS A 16 -15.73 -4.73 -4.63
C LYS A 16 -14.31 -4.21 -4.45
N TYR A 17 -13.94 -3.89 -3.21
CA TYR A 17 -12.60 -3.44 -2.81
C TYR A 17 -12.10 -2.19 -3.57
N PRO A 18 -12.86 -1.07 -3.53
CA PRO A 18 -12.44 0.16 -4.20
C PRO A 18 -11.12 0.68 -3.64
N THR A 19 -10.28 1.17 -4.54
CA THR A 19 -8.99 1.81 -4.26
C THR A 19 -9.08 3.32 -4.47
N ASP A 20 -8.09 4.08 -4.02
CA ASP A 20 -8.00 5.51 -4.33
C ASP A 20 -7.82 5.81 -5.81
N TRP A 21 -7.32 4.86 -6.59
CA TRP A 21 -7.35 4.89 -8.06
C TRP A 21 -8.77 4.87 -8.63
N ASP A 22 -9.75 4.35 -7.90
CA ASP A 22 -11.17 4.36 -8.29
C ASP A 22 -11.87 5.68 -7.94
N ARG A 23 -11.15 6.67 -7.39
CA ARG A 23 -11.70 8.00 -7.05
C ARG A 23 -12.10 8.77 -8.31
N LYS A 24 -13.32 8.51 -8.79
CA LYS A 24 -13.93 9.17 -9.94
C LYS A 24 -15.43 9.31 -9.78
N THR A 25 -16.04 10.03 -10.72
CA THR A 25 -17.49 10.07 -10.87
C THR A 25 -17.93 8.91 -11.76
N PHE A 26 -18.76 8.02 -11.21
CA PHE A 26 -19.43 6.97 -11.95
C PHE A 26 -20.79 7.48 -12.43
N THR A 27 -21.07 7.30 -13.71
CA THR A 27 -22.34 7.73 -14.32
C THR A 27 -23.14 6.50 -14.73
N CYS A 28 -24.36 6.38 -14.20
CA CYS A 28 -25.37 5.46 -14.70
C CYS A 28 -26.26 6.21 -15.69
N SER A 29 -26.36 5.72 -16.92
CA SER A 29 -27.21 6.30 -17.97
C SER A 29 -28.16 5.23 -18.53
N VAL A 30 -29.45 5.56 -18.62
CA VAL A 30 -30.49 4.72 -19.22
C VAL A 30 -30.99 5.41 -20.47
N TYR A 31 -31.11 4.68 -21.57
CA TYR A 31 -31.55 5.20 -22.85
C TYR A 31 -32.84 4.52 -23.31
N SER A 32 -33.69 5.26 -24.02
CA SER A 32 -34.84 4.72 -24.74
C SER A 32 -34.36 3.95 -25.97
N ARG A 33 -35.27 3.20 -26.61
CA ARG A 33 -34.99 2.54 -27.89
C ARG A 33 -34.65 3.51 -29.02
N GLU A 34 -35.14 4.74 -28.92
CA GLU A 34 -34.88 5.83 -29.86
C GLU A 34 -33.58 6.59 -29.53
N GLY A 35 -32.86 6.20 -28.48
CA GLY A 35 -31.60 6.82 -28.06
C GLY A 35 -31.74 8.00 -27.10
N ASN A 36 -32.97 8.32 -26.67
CA ASN A 36 -33.21 9.42 -25.72
C ASN A 36 -32.75 9.02 -24.30
N VAL A 37 -32.08 9.91 -23.58
CA VAL A 37 -31.68 9.66 -22.18
C VAL A 37 -32.93 9.67 -21.29
N LEU A 38 -33.26 8.52 -20.71
CA LEU A 38 -34.37 8.34 -19.77
C LEU A 38 -33.96 8.64 -18.33
N MET A 39 -32.71 8.37 -17.97
CA MET A 39 -32.17 8.61 -16.64
C MET A 39 -30.66 8.82 -16.74
N LYS A 40 -30.14 9.74 -15.94
CA LYS A 40 -28.71 9.88 -15.70
C LYS A 40 -28.47 10.10 -14.22
N LYS A 41 -27.59 9.32 -13.60
CA LYS A 41 -27.22 9.45 -12.18
C LYS A 41 -25.72 9.41 -12.03
N ASP A 42 -25.16 10.46 -11.44
CA ASP A 42 -23.75 10.56 -11.13
C ASP A 42 -23.50 10.22 -9.66
N VAL A 43 -22.48 9.40 -9.42
CA VAL A 43 -22.04 8.95 -8.10
C VAL A 43 -20.54 9.22 -7.98
N LYS A 44 -20.15 10.19 -7.14
CA LYS A 44 -18.74 10.48 -6.88
C LYS A 44 -18.20 9.53 -5.83
N LEU A 45 -17.29 8.64 -6.22
CA LEU A 45 -16.57 7.79 -5.28
C LEU A 45 -15.39 8.58 -4.68
N GLN A 46 -15.31 8.61 -3.36
CA GLN A 46 -14.14 9.08 -2.64
C GLN A 46 -13.60 7.94 -1.79
N VAL A 47 -12.29 7.71 -1.86
CA VAL A 47 -11.59 6.71 -1.04
C VAL A 47 -10.54 7.44 -0.22
N LYS A 48 -10.54 7.17 1.08
CA LYS A 48 -9.58 7.75 2.02
C LYS A 48 -8.29 6.94 1.96
N VAL A 49 -7.17 7.62 1.66
CA VAL A 49 -5.83 7.01 1.68
C VAL A 49 -5.30 6.95 3.11
N CYS A 50 -4.66 5.84 3.48
CA CYS A 50 -4.04 5.70 4.80
C CYS A 50 -2.73 6.50 4.85
N GLN A 51 -2.51 7.21 5.96
CA GLN A 51 -1.27 7.95 6.23
C GLN A 51 -0.68 7.43 7.54
N VAL A 52 0.62 7.15 7.53
CA VAL A 52 1.39 6.69 8.69
C VAL A 52 2.58 7.62 8.85
N GLU A 53 2.72 8.22 10.03
CA GLU A 53 3.83 9.12 10.35
C GLU A 53 4.53 8.64 11.63
N VAL A 54 5.86 8.62 11.61
CA VAL A 54 6.70 8.27 12.78
C VAL A 54 7.86 9.25 12.90
N GLU A 55 8.42 9.37 14.10
CA GLU A 55 9.68 10.10 14.30
C GLU A 55 10.88 9.21 13.93
N GLU A 56 11.98 9.84 13.52
CA GLU A 56 13.24 9.16 13.23
C GLU A 56 13.79 8.45 14.49
N GLY A 57 14.31 7.23 14.31
CA GLY A 57 14.89 6.44 15.39
C GLY A 57 13.94 5.43 16.05
N VAL A 58 12.68 5.33 15.63
CA VAL A 58 11.80 4.23 16.07
C VAL A 58 12.34 2.87 15.60
N GLU A 59 12.16 1.84 16.41
CA GLU A 59 12.64 0.48 16.08
C GLU A 59 11.85 -0.17 14.95
N SER A 60 10.56 0.13 14.83
CA SER A 60 9.71 -0.38 13.75
C SER A 60 8.44 0.45 13.56
N VAL A 61 7.82 0.27 12.41
CA VAL A 61 6.51 0.82 12.05
C VAL A 61 5.70 -0.23 11.32
N GLN A 62 4.38 -0.22 11.49
CA GLN A 62 3.47 -1.05 10.72
C GLN A 62 2.74 -0.24 9.65
N LEU A 63 2.86 -0.64 8.39
CA LEU A 63 2.03 -0.16 7.29
C LEU A 63 0.76 -1.02 7.24
N PRO A 64 -0.41 -0.47 7.62
CA PRO A 64 -1.58 -1.29 7.88
C PRO A 64 -2.27 -1.72 6.60
N PHE A 65 -2.65 -3.00 6.50
CA PHE A 65 -3.60 -3.48 5.50
C PHE A 65 -4.40 -4.68 6.04
N LYS A 66 -5.55 -4.39 6.63
CA LYS A 66 -6.52 -5.42 7.02
C LYS A 66 -7.62 -5.53 5.99
N THR A 67 -7.93 -6.74 5.59
CA THR A 67 -8.96 -7.09 4.62
C THR A 67 -9.67 -8.36 5.06
N THR A 68 -10.65 -8.82 4.31
CA THR A 68 -11.35 -10.08 4.61
C THR A 68 -10.37 -11.25 4.54
N GLY A 69 -10.43 -12.19 5.48
CA GLY A 69 -9.61 -13.40 5.43
C GLY A 69 -9.94 -14.32 4.25
N ASP A 70 -9.46 -15.55 4.37
CA ASP A 70 -9.69 -16.66 3.43
C ASP A 70 -9.31 -16.28 1.98
N LEU A 71 -8.14 -15.65 1.84
CA LEU A 71 -7.53 -15.41 0.54
C LEU A 71 -7.09 -16.74 -0.11
N PRO A 72 -7.05 -16.82 -1.45
CA PRO A 72 -6.56 -18.01 -2.14
C PRO A 72 -5.15 -18.41 -1.67
N GLU A 73 -4.91 -19.71 -1.51
CA GLU A 73 -3.61 -20.23 -1.01
C GLU A 73 -2.44 -19.90 -1.95
N ASP A 74 -2.72 -19.77 -3.24
CA ASP A 74 -1.76 -19.41 -4.29
C ASP A 74 -1.64 -17.88 -4.50
N ALA A 75 -2.32 -17.07 -3.68
CA ALA A 75 -2.23 -15.63 -3.76
C ALA A 75 -0.81 -15.14 -3.42
N LYS A 76 -0.35 -14.15 -4.18
CA LYS A 76 0.89 -13.42 -3.95
C LYS A 76 0.55 -12.11 -3.27
N VAL A 77 1.36 -11.71 -2.29
CA VAL A 77 1.25 -10.39 -1.66
C VAL A 77 2.51 -9.61 -1.94
N TRP A 78 2.37 -8.49 -2.64
CA TRP A 78 3.48 -7.67 -3.11
C TRP A 78 3.35 -6.27 -2.54
N TRP A 79 4.29 -5.92 -1.66
CA TRP A 79 4.46 -4.55 -1.20
C TRP A 79 5.54 -3.86 -2.04
N THR A 80 5.19 -2.73 -2.61
CA THR A 80 6.08 -1.85 -3.37
C THR A 80 6.11 -0.46 -2.75
N ARG A 81 7.22 0.25 -2.96
CA ARG A 81 7.27 1.70 -2.78
C ARG A 81 7.29 2.33 -4.16
N GLU A 82 6.17 2.95 -4.53
CA GLU A 82 5.94 3.57 -5.83
C GLU A 82 6.62 4.93 -5.95
N GLN A 83 6.61 5.70 -4.84
CA GLN A 83 7.20 7.03 -4.82
C GLN A 83 8.09 7.20 -3.59
N PRO A 84 9.23 7.90 -3.70
CA PRO A 84 9.81 8.40 -4.96
C PRO A 84 10.30 7.27 -5.89
N GLU A 85 10.34 7.56 -7.19
CA GLU A 85 10.88 6.67 -8.22
C GLU A 85 12.38 6.38 -8.00
N PRO A 86 12.90 5.21 -8.42
CA PRO A 86 12.17 4.12 -9.08
C PRO A 86 11.28 3.33 -8.11
N GLN A 87 10.25 2.67 -8.64
CA GLN A 87 9.50 1.64 -7.89
C GLN A 87 10.45 0.59 -7.30
N LEU A 88 10.33 0.32 -6.00
CA LEU A 88 11.13 -0.69 -5.30
C LEU A 88 10.24 -1.78 -4.70
N THR A 89 10.60 -3.05 -4.87
CA THR A 89 10.00 -4.15 -4.12
C THR A 89 10.44 -4.08 -2.66
N VAL A 90 9.48 -3.86 -1.77
CA VAL A 90 9.70 -3.75 -0.32
C VAL A 90 9.59 -5.13 0.31
N HIS A 91 8.54 -5.87 -0.03
CA HIS A 91 8.29 -7.21 0.48
C HIS A 91 7.52 -8.03 -0.55
N PHE A 92 7.81 -9.33 -0.63
CA PHE A 92 7.13 -10.24 -1.53
C PHE A 92 6.84 -11.56 -0.83
N TYR A 93 5.58 -11.96 -0.80
CA TYR A 93 5.10 -13.21 -0.22
C TYR A 93 4.45 -14.05 -1.31
N GLN A 94 4.81 -15.33 -1.40
CA GLN A 94 4.27 -16.26 -2.38
C GLN A 94 4.39 -17.70 -1.88
N ASN A 95 3.42 -18.55 -2.22
CA ASN A 95 3.43 -19.99 -1.93
C ASN A 95 3.65 -20.30 -0.44
N GLY A 96 3.02 -19.52 0.45
CA GLY A 96 3.08 -19.75 1.89
C GLY A 96 4.28 -19.14 2.61
N SER A 97 5.21 -18.47 1.91
CA SER A 97 6.40 -17.90 2.54
C SER A 97 6.86 -16.57 1.95
N ASP A 98 7.57 -15.81 2.78
CA ASP A 98 8.33 -14.64 2.36
C ASP A 98 9.40 -15.02 1.33
N GLN A 99 9.70 -14.11 0.40
CA GLN A 99 10.68 -14.27 -0.68
C GLN A 99 11.74 -13.16 -0.59
N PRO A 100 12.70 -13.23 0.36
CA PRO A 100 13.68 -12.18 0.60
C PRO A 100 14.56 -11.83 -0.61
N GLU A 101 14.79 -12.80 -1.50
CA GLU A 101 15.60 -12.64 -2.71
C GLU A 101 14.95 -11.73 -3.76
N LYS A 102 13.63 -11.52 -3.69
CA LYS A 102 12.89 -10.59 -4.55
C LYS A 102 12.82 -9.17 -3.99
N GLN A 103 13.23 -8.97 -2.73
CA GLN A 103 13.25 -7.66 -2.11
C GLN A 103 14.43 -6.84 -2.65
N TYR A 104 14.21 -5.53 -2.75
CA TYR A 104 15.30 -4.60 -3.02
C TYR A 104 16.27 -4.58 -1.83
N GLU A 105 17.56 -4.40 -2.11
CA GLU A 105 18.65 -4.64 -1.15
C GLU A 105 18.47 -3.85 0.17
N CYS A 106 17.98 -2.61 0.11
CA CYS A 106 17.79 -1.78 1.30
C CYS A 106 16.63 -2.20 2.22
N TYR A 107 15.79 -3.16 1.81
CA TYR A 107 14.67 -3.68 2.60
C TYR A 107 14.92 -5.10 3.13
N LYS A 108 15.93 -5.81 2.61
CA LYS A 108 16.26 -7.16 3.05
C LYS A 108 16.54 -7.18 4.56
N GLY A 109 15.92 -8.12 5.26
CA GLY A 109 16.04 -8.27 6.72
C GLY A 109 15.34 -7.18 7.55
N ARG A 110 14.73 -6.18 6.90
CA ARG A 110 13.99 -5.09 7.57
C ARG A 110 12.48 -5.25 7.50
N THR A 111 11.97 -6.22 6.76
CA THR A 111 10.52 -6.36 6.53
C THR A 111 9.99 -7.69 7.04
N GLU A 112 8.75 -7.68 7.54
CA GLU A 112 8.09 -8.85 8.11
C GLU A 112 6.56 -8.74 7.97
N MET A 113 5.90 -9.87 7.69
CA MET A 113 4.45 -10.01 7.67
C MET A 113 4.01 -11.16 8.58
N LYS A 114 2.71 -11.25 8.90
CA LYS A 114 2.19 -12.36 9.71
C LYS A 114 2.20 -13.67 8.93
N ASN A 115 2.58 -14.78 9.57
CA ASN A 115 2.58 -16.10 8.92
C ASN A 115 1.19 -16.55 8.44
N ASP A 116 0.11 -16.14 9.12
CA ASP A 116 -1.27 -16.50 8.80
C ASP A 116 -2.01 -15.40 8.01
N LEU A 117 -1.27 -14.53 7.31
CA LEU A 117 -1.81 -13.35 6.61
C LEU A 117 -2.93 -13.67 5.61
N LEU A 118 -2.85 -14.79 4.89
CA LEU A 118 -3.89 -15.19 3.91
C LEU A 118 -5.20 -15.61 4.59
N LYS A 119 -5.08 -16.33 5.71
CA LYS A 119 -6.22 -16.80 6.50
C LYS A 119 -6.90 -15.65 7.23
N THR A 120 -6.11 -14.80 7.88
CA THR A 120 -6.63 -13.69 8.70
C THR A 120 -7.01 -12.46 7.87
N GLY A 121 -6.42 -12.30 6.69
CA GLY A 121 -6.53 -11.08 5.89
C GLY A 121 -5.75 -9.89 6.47
N ASP A 122 -4.86 -10.12 7.44
CA ASP A 122 -3.99 -9.07 7.97
C ASP A 122 -2.67 -9.06 7.19
N LEU A 123 -2.67 -8.28 6.12
CA LEU A 123 -1.57 -8.09 5.17
C LEU A 123 -0.67 -6.91 5.56
N SER A 124 -0.71 -6.50 6.82
CA SER A 124 0.07 -5.37 7.30
C SER A 124 1.56 -5.69 7.27
N LEU A 125 2.36 -4.75 6.76
CA LEU A 125 3.81 -4.89 6.68
C LEU A 125 4.47 -4.23 7.90
N THR A 126 5.38 -4.93 8.56
CA THR A 126 6.26 -4.33 9.57
C THR A 126 7.58 -3.95 8.90
N LEU A 127 7.97 -2.68 9.00
CA LEU A 127 9.27 -2.16 8.56
C LEU A 127 10.12 -1.79 9.78
N LYS A 128 11.30 -2.41 9.89
CA LYS A 128 12.26 -2.24 10.99
C LYS A 128 13.25 -1.12 10.69
N ASN A 129 13.57 -0.35 11.72
CA ASN A 129 14.49 0.78 11.72
C ASN A 129 14.22 1.74 10.54
N PRO A 130 13.00 2.29 10.39
CA PRO A 130 12.69 3.20 9.31
C PRO A 130 13.56 4.47 9.38
N THR A 131 13.96 4.96 8.21
CA THR A 131 14.77 6.16 8.00
C THR A 131 14.01 7.14 7.12
N VAL A 132 14.47 8.39 7.05
CA VAL A 132 13.89 9.40 6.13
C VAL A 132 13.83 8.91 4.68
N ARG A 133 14.79 8.06 4.25
CA ARG A 133 14.83 7.48 2.90
C ARG A 133 13.69 6.49 2.62
N ASP A 134 13.05 5.97 3.66
CA ASP A 134 11.87 5.10 3.56
C ASP A 134 10.57 5.92 3.47
N THR A 135 10.60 7.26 3.53
CA THR A 135 9.40 8.07 3.27
C THR A 135 8.94 7.87 1.82
N GLY A 136 7.64 7.66 1.63
CA GLY A 136 7.11 7.38 0.30
C GLY A 136 5.64 6.95 0.25
N THR A 137 5.20 6.68 -0.98
CA THR A 137 3.90 6.05 -1.26
C THR A 137 4.12 4.56 -1.45
N TYR A 138 3.47 3.75 -0.62
CA TYR A 138 3.57 2.31 -0.62
C TYR A 138 2.27 1.70 -1.12
N ASP A 139 2.38 0.75 -2.04
CA ASP A 139 1.25 -0.05 -2.50
C ASP A 139 1.41 -1.49 -2.02
N CYS A 140 0.29 -2.10 -1.62
CA CYS A 140 0.19 -3.53 -1.42
C CYS A 140 -0.79 -4.09 -2.42
N GLU A 141 -0.38 -5.11 -3.17
CA GLU A 141 -1.21 -5.81 -4.13
C GLU A 141 -1.34 -7.29 -3.74
N VAL A 142 -2.57 -7.79 -3.75
CA VAL A 142 -2.89 -9.21 -3.63
C VAL A 142 -3.21 -9.73 -5.02
N ILE A 143 -2.35 -10.60 -5.55
CA ILE A 143 -2.41 -11.07 -6.94
C ILE A 143 -2.74 -12.56 -6.93
N ILE A 144 -3.78 -12.97 -7.64
CA ILE A 144 -4.12 -14.40 -7.82
C ILE A 144 -3.25 -15.04 -8.90
N SER A 145 -3.24 -16.37 -8.99
CA SER A 145 -2.44 -17.13 -9.97
C SER A 145 -2.65 -16.70 -11.44
N GLU A 146 -3.84 -16.23 -11.79
CA GLU A 146 -4.19 -15.69 -13.11
C GLU A 146 -3.52 -14.34 -13.43
N GLY A 147 -2.79 -13.74 -12.48
CA GLY A 147 -2.12 -12.45 -12.62
C GLY A 147 -3.02 -11.24 -12.36
N ASN A 148 -4.29 -11.47 -12.00
CA ASN A 148 -5.23 -10.41 -11.67
C ASN A 148 -5.01 -9.88 -10.24
N VAL A 149 -5.06 -8.56 -10.07
CA VAL A 149 -5.07 -7.93 -8.75
C VAL A 149 -6.44 -8.12 -8.12
N LEU A 150 -6.50 -8.91 -7.05
CA LEU A 150 -7.71 -9.18 -6.27
C LEU A 150 -8.02 -8.03 -5.31
N ARG A 151 -6.99 -7.50 -4.67
CA ARG A 151 -7.10 -6.39 -3.70
C ARG A 151 -5.86 -5.53 -3.78
N LYS A 152 -6.04 -4.24 -3.53
CA LYS A 152 -4.95 -3.28 -3.47
C LYS A 152 -5.19 -2.27 -2.36
N LYS A 153 -4.10 -1.78 -1.75
CA LYS A 153 -4.14 -0.68 -0.79
C LYS A 153 -2.92 0.20 -0.93
N THR A 154 -3.16 1.51 -0.92
CA THR A 154 -2.12 2.54 -0.87
C THR A 154 -1.96 3.10 0.54
N VAL A 155 -0.72 3.24 0.99
CA VAL A 155 -0.32 3.83 2.27
C VAL A 155 0.76 4.88 2.04
N ILE A 156 0.52 6.10 2.49
CA ILE A 156 1.53 7.15 2.50
C ILE A 156 2.28 7.04 3.82
N PHE A 157 3.59 6.80 3.77
CA PHE A 157 4.45 6.68 4.93
C PHE A 157 5.44 7.83 5.00
N LYS A 158 5.60 8.44 6.19
CA LYS A 158 6.50 9.57 6.42
C LYS A 158 7.29 9.43 7.72
N VAL A 159 8.60 9.64 7.64
CA VAL A 159 9.46 9.78 8.81
C VAL A 159 9.74 11.26 9.05
N LYS A 160 9.54 11.72 10.28
CA LYS A 160 9.82 13.10 10.73
C LYS A 160 11.16 13.14 11.45
N VAL A 161 11.91 14.21 11.21
CA VAL A 161 13.18 14.47 11.91
C VAL A 161 12.91 15.53 12.96
N ASP A 162 13.23 15.25 14.22
CA ASP A 162 13.22 16.29 15.25
C ASP A 162 14.47 17.17 15.13
N ILE A 163 14.31 18.34 14.50
CA ILE A 163 15.38 19.31 14.29
C ILE A 163 15.85 19.92 15.62
N ARG A 164 15.07 19.84 16.71
CA ARG A 164 15.42 20.47 17.99
C ARG A 164 16.63 19.82 18.65
N ASN A 165 16.81 18.50 18.51
CA ASN A 165 17.92 17.77 19.14
C ASN A 165 19.23 17.75 18.32
N ARG A 166 19.22 18.20 17.05
CA ARG A 166 20.44 18.20 16.21
C ARG A 166 21.44 19.31 16.58
N SER A 167 21.00 20.31 17.33
CA SER A 167 21.83 21.46 17.71
C SER A 167 22.73 21.24 18.93
N SER A 168 22.63 20.07 19.60
CA SER A 168 23.41 19.78 20.81
C SER A 168 24.58 18.78 20.63
N SER A 169 24.89 18.32 19.40
CA SER A 169 25.92 17.29 19.17
C SER A 169 27.04 17.68 18.20
N THR A 170 27.59 18.88 18.32
CA THR A 170 28.93 19.18 17.76
C THR A 170 29.95 19.11 18.87
N ASP A 171 30.42 17.91 19.19
CA ASP A 171 31.62 17.71 19.99
C ASP A 171 32.81 17.65 19.01
N PRO A 172 33.75 18.61 19.03
CA PRO A 172 34.87 18.60 18.09
C PRO A 172 35.88 17.54 18.53
N THR A 173 36.01 16.47 17.73
CA THR A 173 37.08 15.48 17.85
C THR A 173 38.45 16.18 17.84
N PRO A 174 39.33 15.99 18.85
CA PRO A 174 40.66 16.61 18.85
C PRO A 174 41.56 15.92 17.82
N LEU A 175 42.13 16.71 16.91
CA LEU A 175 43.28 16.31 16.08
C LEU A 175 44.51 16.14 17.00
N MET A 176 44.88 14.88 17.27
CA MET A 176 46.20 14.57 17.84
C MET A 176 47.25 14.78 16.74
N ALA A 177 48.20 15.68 17.01
CA ALA A 177 49.36 15.93 16.16
C ALA A 177 50.36 14.77 16.29
N GLU A 178 50.81 14.22 15.16
CA GLU A 178 52.03 13.38 15.14
C GLU A 178 53.27 14.30 15.20
N GLN A 179 54.05 14.16 16.27
CA GLN A 179 55.46 14.51 16.29
C GLN A 179 56.25 13.23 16.01
N SER A 180 57.10 13.24 14.98
CA SER A 180 58.19 12.26 14.85
C SER A 180 59.52 13.00 14.93
N VAL A 181 60.35 12.52 15.85
CA VAL A 181 61.81 12.71 15.90
C VAL A 181 62.45 11.89 14.78
#